data_AF-A0A947BUM3-F1
#
_entry.id   AF-A0A947BUM3-F1
#
_cell.length_a   1.000
_cell.length_b   1.000
_cell.length_c   1.000
_cell.angle_alpha   90.00
_cell.angle_beta   90.00
_cell.angle_gamma   90.00
#
_symmetry.space_group_name_H-M   'P 1'
#
loop_
_entity.id
_entity.type
_entity.pdbx_description
1 polymer ?
#
loop_
_entity_poly.entity_id
_entity_poly.type
_entity_poly.pdbx_seq_one_letter_code
_entity_poly.pdbx_strand_id
1 'polypeptide(L)'
;LEHVEDLTGVKHATLTNPRSPNFAHGCSFLARGPIRVPEGHYFAMGDNRDNSSDSRCWGLVAEKHLVGKAFAIWMHYDGNRDGLPILGKIAWSRLGTLID
;
A
#
# COMPACT_ATOMS: atom_id res chain seq x y z
N LEU A 1 -14.33 3.28 1.17
CA LEU A 1 -14.51 4.21 0.04
C LEU A 1 -13.14 4.48 -0.54
N GLU A 2 -13.04 4.39 -1.86
CA GLU A 2 -11.84 4.78 -2.58
C GLU A 2 -11.74 6.31 -2.58
N HIS A 3 -10.54 6.83 -2.31
CA HIS A 3 -10.23 8.25 -2.24
C HIS A 3 -8.93 8.50 -3.00
N VAL A 4 -8.88 9.56 -3.80
CA VAL A 4 -7.66 9.97 -4.50
C VAL A 4 -6.99 11.07 -3.70
N GLU A 5 -5.76 10.84 -3.28
CA GLU A 5 -4.90 11.87 -2.70
C GLU A 5 -3.83 12.31 -3.69
N ASP A 6 -3.31 13.52 -3.46
CA ASP A 6 -2.18 14.07 -4.20
C ASP A 6 -1.03 14.28 -3.21
N LEU A 7 0.02 13.47 -3.36
CA LEU A 7 1.25 13.62 -2.61
C LEU A 7 2.32 14.14 -3.56
N THR A 8 2.74 15.38 -3.35
CA THR A 8 3.85 15.98 -4.11
C THR A 8 3.66 15.98 -5.64
N GLY A 9 2.41 16.04 -6.12
CA GLY A 9 2.07 15.99 -7.54
C GLY A 9 1.82 14.59 -8.10
N VAL A 10 1.96 13.54 -7.27
CA VAL A 10 1.64 12.16 -7.64
C VAL A 10 0.30 11.79 -7.04
N LYS A 11 -0.62 11.32 -7.88
CA LYS A 11 -1.96 10.91 -7.47
C LYS A 11 -1.97 9.46 -7.04
N HIS A 12 -2.51 9.18 -5.87
CA HIS A 12 -2.62 7.83 -5.32
C HIS A 12 -4.08 7.49 -5.03
N ALA A 13 -4.54 6.35 -5.55
CA ALA A 13 -5.81 5.77 -5.15
C ALA A 13 -5.64 5.07 -3.80
N THR A 14 -6.43 5.47 -2.82
CA THR A 14 -6.35 4.97 -1.44
C THR A 14 -7.69 4.39 -1.03
N LEU A 15 -7.66 3.32 -0.26
CA LEU A 15 -8.85 2.72 0.33
C LEU A 15 -8.92 3.15 1.79
N THR A 16 -9.98 3.87 2.13
CA THR A 16 -10.27 4.32 3.50
C THR A 16 -11.65 3.83 3.93
N ASN A 17 -11.79 3.44 5.18
CA ASN A 17 -13.06 3.10 5.80
C ASN A 17 -13.48 4.26 6.72
N PRO A 18 -14.44 5.11 6.30
CA PRO A 18 -14.88 6.25 7.10
C PRO A 18 -15.53 5.84 8.43
N ARG A 19 -15.95 4.57 8.57
CA ARG A 19 -16.53 4.02 9.81
C ARG A 19 -15.49 3.44 10.75
N SER A 20 -14.24 3.31 10.32
CA SER A 20 -13.11 2.89 11.15
C SER A 20 -12.02 3.95 11.10
N PRO A 21 -12.30 5.18 11.56
CA PRO A 21 -11.31 6.24 11.56
C PRO A 21 -10.19 5.88 12.54
N ASN A 22 -8.98 5.75 12.00
CA ASN A 22 -7.69 5.60 12.69
C ASN A 22 -7.23 4.17 12.97
N PHE A 23 -5.98 3.95 12.55
CA PHE A 23 -4.95 3.15 13.19
C PHE A 23 -5.43 1.99 14.07
N ALA A 24 -5.23 0.76 13.58
CA ALA A 24 -5.37 -0.45 14.37
C ALA A 24 -4.71 -0.27 15.76
N HIS A 25 -5.38 -0.74 16.81
CA HIS A 25 -4.87 -0.69 18.17
C HIS A 25 -3.40 -1.14 18.22
N GLY A 26 -2.50 -0.28 18.73
CA GLY A 26 -1.06 -0.52 18.79
C GLY A 26 -0.22 0.34 17.83
N CYS A 27 -0.84 0.96 16.82
CA CYS A 27 -0.16 1.95 15.98
C CYS A 27 0.02 3.27 16.74
N SER A 28 1.22 3.48 17.29
CA SER A 28 1.51 4.60 18.20
C SER A 28 2.65 5.50 17.74
N PHE A 29 3.35 5.15 16.65
CA PHE A 29 4.51 5.91 16.19
C PHE A 29 4.17 7.38 15.89
N LEU A 30 3.05 7.62 15.22
CA LEU A 30 2.53 8.98 14.96
C LEU A 30 1.58 9.52 16.02
N ALA A 31 1.32 8.78 17.11
CA ALA A 31 0.39 9.24 18.16
C ALA A 31 0.88 10.51 18.88
N ARG A 32 2.18 10.83 18.76
CA ARG A 32 2.82 12.02 19.34
C ARG A 32 2.83 13.23 18.39
N GLY A 33 2.21 13.12 17.21
CA GLY A 33 2.12 14.19 16.23
C GLY A 33 2.97 13.94 14.98
N PRO A 34 2.98 14.92 14.04
CA PRO A 34 3.72 14.81 12.79
C PRO A 34 5.22 14.76 13.05
N ILE A 35 5.92 14.02 12.20
CA ILE A 35 7.37 13.89 12.23
C ILE A 35 7.98 14.44 10.95
N ARG A 36 9.21 14.96 11.06
CA ARG A 36 10.06 15.17 9.90
C ARG A 36 10.89 13.91 9.69
N VAL A 37 10.80 13.32 8.50
CA VAL A 37 11.63 12.16 8.14
C VAL A 37 13.09 12.63 8.05
N PRO A 38 14.03 12.04 8.81
CA PRO A 38 15.45 12.37 8.73
C PRO A 38 16.06 11.82 7.44
N GLU A 39 17.24 12.32 7.10
CA GLU A 39 18.01 11.83 5.95
C GLU A 39 18.32 10.32 6.07
N GLY A 40 18.40 9.62 4.93
CA GLY A 40 18.63 8.18 4.86
C GLY A 40 17.47 7.33 5.41
N HIS A 41 16.30 7.93 5.62
CA HIS A 41 15.09 7.24 6.08
C HIS A 41 13.89 7.54 5.19
N TYR A 42 12.94 6.62 5.20
CA TYR A 42 11.73 6.66 4.40
C TYR A 42 10.52 6.40 5.28
N PHE A 43 9.42 7.09 4.97
CA PHE A 43 8.12 6.84 5.54
C PHE A 43 7.29 6.07 4.52
N ALA A 44 6.95 4.81 4.83
CA ALA A 44 6.17 3.95 3.96
C ALA A 44 4.72 3.90 4.45
N MET A 45 3.76 4.02 3.53
CA MET A 45 2.34 3.95 3.83
C MET A 45 1.62 3.16 2.76
N GLY A 46 0.74 2.24 3.16
CA GLY A 46 -0.03 1.43 2.22
C GLY A 46 -1.27 2.16 1.68
N ASP A 47 -1.66 1.82 0.45
CA ASP A 47 -2.87 2.36 -0.18
C ASP A 47 -4.14 1.93 0.55
N ASN A 48 -4.15 0.72 1.14
CA ASN A 48 -5.24 0.26 2.00
C ASN A 48 -5.06 0.78 3.43
N ARG A 49 -5.48 2.03 3.65
CA ARG A 49 -5.08 2.86 4.78
C ARG A 49 -5.43 2.29 6.13
N ASP A 50 -6.61 1.71 6.27
CA ASP A 50 -7.09 1.17 7.54
C ASP A 50 -6.71 -0.30 7.75
N ASN A 51 -6.13 -0.94 6.72
CA ASN A 51 -5.70 -2.33 6.74
C ASN A 51 -4.23 -2.49 6.33
N SER A 52 -3.40 -1.53 6.73
CA SER A 52 -1.96 -1.53 6.48
C SER A 52 -1.22 -1.33 7.80
N SER A 53 -0.33 -2.27 8.12
CA SER A 53 0.65 -2.11 9.20
C SER A 53 1.91 -1.50 8.59
N ASP A 54 2.04 -0.18 8.71
CA ASP A 54 3.10 0.58 8.03
C ASP A 54 3.78 1.60 8.95
N SER A 55 4.52 2.57 8.39
CA SER A 55 5.33 3.50 9.18
C SER A 55 4.53 4.33 10.18
N ARG A 56 3.21 4.43 10.01
CA ARG A 56 2.31 5.05 11.00
C ARG A 56 2.29 4.28 12.33
N CYS A 57 2.60 2.99 12.26
CA CYS A 57 2.55 2.04 13.37
C CYS A 57 3.94 1.71 13.93
N TRP A 58 4.85 1.26 13.06
CA TRP A 58 6.16 0.70 13.47
C TRP A 58 7.37 1.60 13.17
N GLY A 59 7.17 2.78 12.57
CA GLY A 59 8.22 3.77 12.38
C GLY A 59 8.87 3.78 11.00
N LEU A 60 10.03 4.41 10.89
CA LEU A 60 10.68 4.72 9.61
C LEU A 60 11.53 3.55 9.08
N VAL A 61 11.67 3.47 7.77
CA VAL A 61 12.54 2.50 7.08
C VAL A 61 13.89 3.16 6.77
N ALA A 62 14.98 2.61 7.28
CA ALA A 62 16.33 3.04 6.88
C ALA A 62 16.62 2.65 5.42
N GLU A 63 17.33 3.52 4.69
CA GLU A 63 17.65 3.34 3.26
C GLU A 63 18.28 1.98 2.93
N LYS A 64 19.17 1.50 3.80
CA LYS A 64 19.84 0.19 3.65
C LYS A 64 18.88 -1.02 3.64
N HIS A 65 17.63 -0.84 4.06
CA HIS A 65 16.60 -1.89 4.03
C HIS A 65 15.75 -1.84 2.74
N LEU A 66 15.96 -0.85 1.87
CA LEU A 66 15.31 -0.80 0.57
C LEU A 66 15.96 -1.81 -0.38
N VAL A 67 15.13 -2.61 -1.05
CA VAL A 67 15.58 -3.60 -2.04
C VAL A 67 15.39 -3.10 -3.47
N GLY A 68 14.26 -2.43 -3.76
CA GLY A 68 13.97 -1.91 -5.10
C GLY A 68 12.54 -1.38 -5.24
N LYS A 69 12.20 -0.94 -6.44
CA LYS A 69 10.88 -0.42 -6.81
C LYS A 69 10.05 -1.50 -7.52
N ALA A 70 8.82 -1.70 -7.09
CA ALA A 70 7.86 -2.52 -7.84
C ALA A 70 7.50 -1.83 -9.17
N PHE A 71 7.60 -2.53 -10.29
CA PHE A 71 7.49 -1.91 -11.62
C PHE A 71 6.47 -2.60 -12.55
N ALA A 72 6.05 -3.84 -12.27
CA ALA A 72 5.09 -4.54 -13.10
C ALA A 72 4.34 -5.65 -12.34
N ILE A 73 3.11 -5.91 -12.77
CA ILE A 73 2.34 -7.11 -12.39
C ILE A 73 2.57 -8.17 -13.47
N TRP A 74 3.42 -9.16 -13.17
CA TRP A 74 3.70 -10.26 -14.11
C TRP A 74 2.72 -11.44 -13.96
N MET A 75 2.01 -11.52 -12.83
CA MET A 75 1.02 -12.58 -12.53
C MET A 75 -0.05 -12.07 -11.55
N HIS A 76 -1.32 -12.44 -11.76
CA HIS A 76 -2.37 -12.37 -10.74
C HIS A 76 -3.30 -13.60 -10.78
N TYR A 77 -3.35 -14.36 -9.67
CA TYR A 77 -4.16 -15.56 -9.49
C TYR A 77 -5.17 -15.34 -8.37
N ASP A 78 -6.42 -15.69 -8.62
CA ASP A 78 -7.50 -15.61 -7.65
C ASP A 78 -8.33 -16.90 -7.71
N GLY A 79 -8.21 -17.69 -6.64
CA GLY A 79 -8.88 -18.99 -6.48
C GLY A 79 -10.40 -18.88 -6.43
N ASN A 80 -10.95 -17.70 -6.13
CA ASN A 80 -12.38 -17.48 -6.00
C ASN A 80 -13.04 -17.02 -7.32
N ARG A 81 -12.27 -16.75 -8.37
CA ARG A 81 -12.83 -16.39 -9.70
C ARG A 81 -13.58 -17.57 -10.31
N ASP A 82 -14.74 -17.31 -10.88
CA ASP A 82 -15.47 -18.29 -11.67
C ASP A 82 -14.73 -18.62 -12.98
N GLY A 83 -14.87 -19.85 -13.48
CA GLY A 83 -14.31 -20.28 -14.77
C GLY A 83 -13.59 -21.63 -14.74
N LEU A 84 -12.94 -21.97 -15.87
CA LEU A 84 -12.22 -23.23 -16.05
C LEU A 84 -11.10 -23.43 -15.00
N PRO A 85 -10.77 -24.69 -14.63
CA PRO A 85 -9.65 -24.98 -13.74
C PRO A 85 -8.35 -24.37 -14.27
N ILE A 86 -7.59 -23.74 -13.37
CA ILE A 86 -6.34 -23.01 -13.63
C ILE A 86 -6.52 -21.74 -14.51
N LEU A 87 -7.09 -21.84 -15.70
CA LEU A 87 -7.20 -20.71 -16.65
C LEU A 87 -8.19 -19.63 -16.23
N GLY A 88 -9.35 -20.02 -15.65
CA GLY A 88 -10.34 -19.08 -15.14
C GLY A 88 -9.90 -18.33 -13.89
N LYS A 89 -8.88 -18.86 -13.21
CA LYS A 89 -8.34 -18.29 -11.97
C LYS A 89 -7.30 -17.19 -12.23
N ILE A 90 -6.81 -17.05 -13.45
CA ILE A 90 -5.85 -16.00 -13.83
C ILE A 90 -6.61 -14.72 -14.19
N ALA A 91 -6.23 -13.60 -13.58
CA ALA A 91 -6.77 -12.29 -13.91
C ALA A 91 -5.96 -11.65 -15.04
N TRP A 92 -6.22 -12.10 -16.26
CA TRP A 92 -5.53 -11.66 -17.48
C TRP A 92 -5.48 -10.15 -17.66
N SER A 93 -6.51 -9.42 -17.21
CA SER A 93 -6.58 -7.96 -17.29
C SER A 93 -5.54 -7.20 -16.47
N ARG A 94 -4.84 -7.85 -15.54
CA ARG A 94 -3.78 -7.23 -14.71
C ARG A 94 -2.37 -7.55 -15.19
N LEU A 95 -2.22 -8.52 -16.09
CA LEU A 95 -0.88 -8.92 -16.53
C LEU A 95 -0.28 -7.84 -17.42
N GLY A 96 0.99 -7.51 -17.17
CA GLY A 96 1.71 -6.49 -17.92
C GLY A 96 1.38 -5.05 -17.52
N THR A 97 0.51 -4.84 -16.53
CA THR A 97 0.32 -3.52 -15.93
C THR A 97 1.64 -3.04 -15.33
N LEU A 98 2.15 -1.92 -15.81
CA LEU A 98 3.30 -1.22 -15.24
C LEU A 98 2.87 -0.42 -14.01
N ILE A 99 3.77 -0.30 -13.05
CA ILE A 99 3.57 0.43 -11.80
C ILE A 99 4.45 1.68 -11.86
N ASP A 100 3.81 2.84 -11.88
CA ASP A 100 4.46 4.16 -11.87
C ASP A 100 4.90 4.61 -10.47
#